data_AF-A0A376J5L8-F1
#
_entry.id   AF-A0A376J5L8-F1
#
_cell.length_a   1.000
_cell.length_b   1.000
_cell.length_c   1.000
_cell.angle_alpha   90.00
_cell.angle_beta   90.00
_cell.angle_gamma   90.00
#
_symmetry.space_group_name_H-M   'P 1'
#
loop_
_entity.id
_entity.type
_entity.pdbx_description
1 polymer ?
#
loop_
_entity_poly.entity_id
_entity_poly.type
_entity_poly.pdbx_seq_one_letter_code
_entity_poly.pdbx_strand_id
1 'polypeptide(L)'
;MPLPDFRLIRLLPLAALVLTACSVTTPKGPGKSPDSPQWRQHQQDVRNLNQYQTRGAFAYISDQQKVYARFFWQQTGQDRYRLLLTNPLGSTELELNAQPGNVQLVDNKGQRYTADDAEEMIGKLTGMPIPLNSLRQWILGLPGDATDYKTGRPVPPERNHLQPEWQKLESCLRWL
;
A
#
# COMPACT_ATOMS: atom_id res chain seq x y z
N MET A 1 -1.91 24.44 56.73
CA MET A 1 -1.99 23.16 56.01
C MET A 1 -3.32 23.15 55.26
N PRO A 2 -3.36 23.41 53.94
CA PRO A 2 -4.62 23.38 53.19
C PRO A 2 -5.06 21.93 52.97
N LEU A 3 -6.32 21.63 53.30
CA LEU A 3 -6.96 20.33 53.07
C LEU A 3 -7.16 20.13 51.56
N PRO A 4 -6.87 18.93 51.01
CA PRO A 4 -7.02 18.69 49.57
C PRO A 4 -8.49 18.63 49.16
N ASP A 5 -8.82 19.31 48.07
CA ASP A 5 -10.16 19.34 47.47
C ASP A 5 -10.57 17.95 46.94
N PHE A 6 -11.34 17.20 47.74
CA PHE A 6 -11.89 15.87 47.41
C PHE A 6 -12.79 15.83 46.14
N ARG A 7 -13.13 16.98 45.55
CA ARG A 7 -13.90 17.06 44.30
C ARG A 7 -13.12 16.52 43.08
N LEU A 8 -11.79 16.68 43.07
CA LEU A 8 -10.93 16.18 41.99
C LEU A 8 -10.79 14.64 42.01
N ILE A 9 -10.86 14.02 43.20
CA ILE A 9 -10.76 12.56 43.37
C ILE A 9 -11.98 11.84 42.75
N ARG A 10 -13.16 12.48 42.69
CA ARG A 10 -14.37 11.90 42.07
C ARG A 10 -14.30 11.76 40.55
N LEU A 11 -13.42 12.49 39.87
CA LEU A 11 -13.25 12.42 38.42
C LEU A 11 -12.24 11.33 37.98
N LEU A 12 -11.46 10.82 38.93
CA LEU A 12 -10.45 9.78 38.72
C LEU A 12 -11.00 8.45 38.15
N PRO A 13 -12.17 7.91 38.58
CA PRO A 13 -12.71 6.68 37.98
C PRO A 13 -13.22 6.90 36.54
N LEU A 14 -13.75 8.07 36.21
CA LEU A 14 -14.20 8.38 34.84
C LEU A 14 -13.00 8.49 33.88
N ALA A 15 -11.92 9.14 34.34
CA ALA A 15 -10.67 9.19 33.59
C ALA A 15 -10.10 7.78 33.35
N ALA A 16 -10.06 6.93 34.39
CA ALA A 16 -9.59 5.54 34.24
C ALA A 16 -10.41 4.73 33.21
N LEU A 17 -11.73 4.94 33.16
CA LEU A 17 -12.61 4.25 32.21
C LEU A 17 -12.36 4.70 30.75
N VAL A 18 -12.11 6.00 30.53
CA VAL A 18 -11.76 6.56 29.22
C VAL A 18 -10.39 6.05 28.75
N LEU A 19 -9.41 5.88 29.65
CA LEU A 19 -8.09 5.32 29.28
C LEU A 19 -8.16 3.84 28.84
N THR A 20 -9.08 3.03 29.38
CA THR A 20 -9.22 1.62 28.96
C THR A 20 -9.85 1.42 27.58
N ALA A 21 -10.53 2.44 27.03
CA ALA A 21 -11.17 2.35 25.71
C ALA A 21 -10.16 2.34 24.54
N CYS A 22 -8.95 2.86 24.75
CA CYS A 22 -7.94 2.98 23.70
C CYS A 22 -7.13 1.69 23.45
N SER A 23 -7.21 0.67 24.30
CA SER A 23 -6.36 -0.54 24.20
C SER A 23 -7.06 -1.80 23.69
N VAL A 24 -8.40 -1.80 23.59
CA VAL A 24 -9.20 -3.00 23.28
C VAL A 24 -9.33 -3.29 21.78
N THR A 25 -9.10 -2.32 20.91
CA THR A 25 -9.23 -2.48 19.46
C THR A 25 -7.89 -2.83 18.81
N THR A 26 -7.37 -4.04 19.09
CA THR A 26 -6.28 -4.56 18.25
C THR A 26 -6.81 -4.89 16.85
N PRO A 27 -6.30 -4.27 15.77
CA PRO A 27 -6.73 -4.61 14.42
C PRO A 27 -6.41 -6.08 14.17
N LYS A 28 -7.45 -6.88 13.93
CA LYS A 28 -7.25 -8.24 13.43
C LYS A 28 -6.68 -8.09 12.02
N GLY A 29 -5.40 -8.45 11.86
CA GLY A 29 -4.74 -8.41 10.56
C GLY A 29 -5.50 -9.23 9.50
N PRO A 30 -5.15 -9.06 8.21
CA PRO A 30 -5.73 -9.86 7.14
C PRO A 30 -5.53 -11.33 7.50
N GLY A 31 -6.62 -12.12 7.45
CA GLY A 31 -6.59 -13.49 7.93
C GLY A 31 -5.48 -14.32 7.25
N LYS A 32 -4.98 -15.34 7.96
CA LYS A 32 -3.76 -16.10 7.58
C LYS A 32 -3.93 -17.05 6.39
N SER A 33 -5.10 -17.05 5.74
CA SER A 33 -5.40 -17.85 4.56
C SER A 33 -6.27 -17.05 3.57
N PRO A 34 -6.12 -17.25 2.25
CA PRO A 34 -7.03 -16.75 1.22
C PRO A 34 -8.52 -17.07 1.48
N ASP A 35 -8.84 -18.20 2.13
CA ASP A 35 -10.24 -18.58 2.35
C ASP A 35 -10.84 -17.98 3.63
N SER A 36 -10.02 -17.29 4.43
CA SER A 36 -10.44 -16.76 5.72
C SER A 36 -11.51 -15.66 5.56
N PRO A 37 -12.55 -15.62 6.43
CA PRO A 37 -13.54 -14.56 6.41
C PRO A 37 -12.93 -13.16 6.54
N GLN A 38 -11.86 -13.03 7.33
CA GLN A 38 -11.16 -11.76 7.54
C GLN A 38 -10.47 -11.26 6.26
N TRP A 39 -9.91 -12.17 5.45
CA TRP A 39 -9.32 -11.79 4.16
C TRP A 39 -10.38 -11.33 3.17
N ARG A 40 -11.50 -12.07 3.06
CA ARG A 40 -12.63 -11.66 2.21
C ARG A 40 -13.18 -10.30 2.62
N GLN A 41 -13.31 -10.03 3.92
CA GLN A 41 -13.72 -8.73 4.42
C GLN A 41 -12.72 -7.64 4.04
N HIS A 42 -11.42 -7.86 4.25
CA HIS A 42 -10.38 -6.91 3.86
C HIS A 42 -10.43 -6.57 2.37
N GLN A 43 -10.58 -7.58 1.50
CA GLN A 43 -10.70 -7.35 0.06
C GLN A 43 -11.92 -6.48 -0.26
N GLN A 44 -13.06 -6.70 0.42
CA GLN A 44 -14.25 -5.88 0.24
C GLN A 44 -14.02 -4.43 0.71
N ASP A 45 -13.41 -4.25 1.88
CA ASP A 45 -13.11 -2.93 2.45
C ASP A 45 -12.20 -2.13 1.51
N VAL A 46 -11.17 -2.76 0.95
CA VAL A 46 -10.26 -2.14 -0.02
C VAL A 46 -10.95 -1.84 -1.35
N ARG A 47 -11.81 -2.72 -1.85
CA ARG A 47 -12.58 -2.48 -3.09
C ARG A 47 -13.55 -1.32 -2.98
N ASN A 48 -14.01 -1.00 -1.77
CA ASN A 48 -14.89 0.14 -1.52
C ASN A 48 -14.15 1.50 -1.56
N LEU A 49 -12.81 1.51 -1.70
CA LEU A 49 -12.03 2.72 -1.86
C LEU A 49 -12.25 3.30 -3.27
N ASN A 50 -12.98 4.41 -3.36
CA ASN A 50 -13.21 5.10 -4.63
C ASN A 50 -12.02 5.95 -5.08
N GLN A 51 -11.17 6.36 -4.14
CA GLN A 51 -10.03 7.22 -4.38
C GLN A 51 -8.87 6.79 -3.50
N TYR A 52 -7.67 6.74 -4.08
CA TYR A 52 -6.47 6.47 -3.33
C TYR A 52 -5.25 7.09 -4.00
N GLN A 53 -4.24 7.37 -3.19
CA GLN A 53 -2.99 7.94 -3.64
C GLN A 53 -1.85 7.30 -2.88
N THR A 54 -0.77 6.97 -3.58
CA THR A 54 0.45 6.45 -2.96
C THR A 54 1.67 6.92 -3.72
N ARG A 55 2.83 6.82 -3.07
CA ARG A 55 4.13 7.20 -3.62
C ARG A 55 5.21 6.30 -3.05
N GLY A 56 6.29 6.12 -3.80
CA GLY A 56 7.40 5.29 -3.34
C GLY A 56 8.53 5.21 -4.34
N ALA A 57 9.38 4.20 -4.15
CA ALA A 57 10.43 3.86 -5.10
C ALA A 57 9.90 2.85 -6.12
N PHE A 58 10.31 3.03 -7.36
CA PHE A 58 10.04 2.13 -8.47
C PHE A 58 11.36 1.67 -9.08
N ALA A 59 11.47 0.37 -9.31
CA ALA A 59 12.60 -0.22 -10.00
C ALA A 59 12.07 -1.19 -11.05
N TYR A 60 12.38 -0.91 -12.31
CA TYR A 60 12.19 -1.84 -13.41
C TYR A 60 13.56 -2.38 -13.80
N ILE A 61 13.71 -3.71 -13.79
CA ILE A 61 14.98 -4.38 -14.06
C ILE A 61 14.69 -5.49 -15.07
N SER A 62 15.34 -5.41 -16.22
CA SER A 62 15.30 -6.39 -17.30
C SER A 62 16.72 -6.62 -17.82
N ASP A 63 16.90 -7.59 -18.72
CA ASP A 63 18.20 -7.84 -19.35
C ASP A 63 18.65 -6.67 -20.25
N GLN A 64 17.68 -5.93 -20.80
CA GLN A 64 17.92 -4.85 -21.75
C GLN A 64 18.07 -3.48 -21.07
N GLN A 65 17.39 -3.27 -19.93
CA GLN A 65 17.39 -1.96 -19.26
C GLN A 65 17.10 -2.05 -17.76
N LYS A 66 17.60 -1.04 -17.03
CA LYS A 66 17.33 -0.80 -15.61
C LYS A 66 16.87 0.63 -15.42
N VAL A 67 15.68 0.81 -14.86
CA VAL A 67 15.08 2.11 -14.58
C VAL A 67 14.80 2.22 -13.09
N TYR A 68 15.34 3.26 -12.47
CA TYR A 68 15.11 3.59 -11.07
C TYR A 68 14.44 4.96 -10.99
N ALA A 69 13.26 5.00 -10.39
CA ALA A 69 12.46 6.22 -10.30
C ALA A 69 11.75 6.31 -8.94
N ARG A 70 11.25 7.50 -8.62
CA ARG A 70 10.14 7.63 -7.67
C ARG A 70 8.84 7.55 -8.46
N PHE A 71 7.87 6.83 -7.92
CA PHE A 71 6.52 6.83 -8.49
C PHE A 71 5.56 7.62 -7.62
N PHE A 72 4.59 8.21 -8.29
CA PHE A 72 3.37 8.74 -7.71
C PHE A 72 2.19 8.10 -8.43
N TRP A 73 1.30 7.49 -7.67
CA TRP A 73 0.08 6.88 -8.15
C TRP A 73 -1.11 7.62 -7.55
N GLN A 74 -2.05 8.01 -8.39
CA GLN A 74 -3.32 8.58 -7.96
C GLN A 74 -4.45 7.94 -8.75
N GLN A 75 -5.46 7.42 -8.07
CA GLN A 75 -6.66 6.88 -8.70
C GLN A 75 -7.88 7.56 -8.11
N THR A 76 -8.78 8.01 -8.99
CA THR A 76 -9.98 8.78 -8.64
C THR A 76 -11.28 8.11 -9.07
N GLY A 77 -11.17 6.94 -9.69
CA GLY A 77 -12.28 6.06 -10.06
C GLY A 77 -11.73 4.71 -10.56
N GLN A 78 -12.59 3.75 -10.87
CA GLN A 78 -12.19 2.39 -11.24
C GLN A 78 -11.16 2.34 -12.39
N ASP A 79 -11.38 3.15 -13.44
CA ASP A 79 -10.51 3.24 -14.62
C ASP A 79 -9.98 4.67 -14.86
N ARG A 80 -9.84 5.45 -13.78
CA ARG A 80 -9.30 6.81 -13.82
C ARG A 80 -8.09 6.92 -12.90
N TYR A 81 -6.90 6.92 -13.48
CA TYR A 81 -5.67 6.97 -12.71
C TYR A 81 -4.54 7.72 -13.41
N ARG A 82 -3.58 8.19 -12.60
CA ARG A 82 -2.35 8.83 -13.02
C ARG A 82 -1.17 8.09 -12.41
N LEU A 83 -0.23 7.69 -13.26
CA LEU A 83 1.09 7.20 -12.90
C LEU A 83 2.11 8.25 -13.32
N LEU A 84 2.89 8.75 -12.37
CA LEU A 84 4.01 9.65 -12.63
C LEU A 84 5.29 9.00 -12.13
N LEU A 85 6.26 8.82 -13.02
CA LEU A 85 7.61 8.38 -12.72
C LEU A 85 8.56 9.58 -12.82
N THR A 86 9.31 9.82 -11.75
CA THR A 86 10.31 10.89 -11.69
C THR A 86 11.68 10.33 -11.40
N ASN A 87 12.69 10.83 -12.10
CA ASN A 87 14.07 10.47 -11.84
C ASN A 87 14.57 11.14 -10.52
N PRO A 88 15.73 10.71 -9.99
CA PRO A 88 16.28 11.30 -8.77
C PRO A 88 16.56 12.82 -8.84
N LEU A 89 16.72 13.36 -10.05
CA LEU A 89 16.93 14.79 -10.31
C LEU A 89 15.61 15.59 -10.30
N GLY A 90 14.46 14.91 -10.21
CA GLY A 90 13.13 15.52 -10.17
C GLY A 90 12.48 15.76 -11.54
N SER A 91 13.11 15.34 -12.64
CA SER A 91 12.50 15.39 -13.97
C SER A 91 11.54 14.22 -14.16
N THR A 92 10.50 14.44 -14.97
CA THR A 92 9.57 13.38 -15.39
C THR A 92 10.26 12.40 -16.32
N GLU A 93 10.26 11.12 -15.94
CA GLU A 93 10.67 10.02 -16.81
C GLU A 93 9.50 9.56 -17.68
N LEU A 94 8.32 9.49 -17.06
CA LEU A 94 7.07 9.11 -17.71
C LEU A 94 5.89 9.65 -16.91
N GLU A 95 4.88 10.17 -17.60
CA GLU A 95 3.57 10.42 -17.03
C GLU A 95 2.51 9.71 -17.86
N LEU A 96 1.66 8.92 -17.21
CA LEU A 96 0.53 8.23 -17.83
C LEU A 96 -0.75 8.64 -17.13
N ASN A 97 -1.71 9.14 -17.90
CA ASN A 97 -3.05 9.51 -17.46
C ASN A 97 -4.05 8.62 -18.19
N ALA A 98 -4.68 7.69 -17.46
CA ALA A 98 -5.68 6.79 -18.00
C ALA A 98 -7.08 7.22 -17.60
N GLN A 99 -7.99 7.20 -18.57
CA GLN A 99 -9.42 7.41 -18.41
C GLN A 99 -10.16 6.45 -19.35
N PRO A 100 -11.46 6.18 -19.13
CA PRO A 100 -12.23 5.32 -20.02
C PRO A 100 -12.17 5.81 -21.48
N GLY A 101 -11.67 4.97 -22.38
CA GLY A 101 -11.53 5.27 -23.81
C GLY A 101 -10.45 6.30 -24.17
N ASN A 102 -9.60 6.70 -23.21
CA ASN A 102 -8.50 7.62 -23.50
C ASN A 102 -7.35 7.44 -22.51
N VAL A 103 -6.21 6.99 -23.00
CA VAL A 103 -4.96 6.97 -22.26
C VAL A 103 -3.98 7.94 -22.90
N GLN A 104 -3.38 8.81 -22.10
CA GLN A 104 -2.35 9.74 -22.52
C GLN A 104 -1.04 9.40 -21.85
N LEU A 105 0.05 9.37 -22.60
CA LEU A 105 1.41 9.21 -22.11
C LEU A 105 2.27 10.40 -22.51
N VAL A 106 3.05 10.90 -21.57
CA VAL A 106 4.08 11.91 -21.77
C VAL A 106 5.43 11.29 -21.44
N ASP A 107 6.36 11.28 -22.40
CA ASP A 107 7.71 10.76 -22.20
C ASP A 107 8.66 11.79 -21.57
N ASN A 108 9.91 11.39 -21.34
CA ASN A 108 10.97 12.25 -20.80
C ASN A 108 11.41 13.39 -21.74
N LYS A 109 10.95 13.41 -23.00
CA LYS A 109 11.15 14.50 -23.98
C LYS A 109 9.94 15.44 -24.07
N GLY A 110 8.89 15.18 -23.28
CA GLY A 110 7.64 15.93 -23.33
C GLY A 110 6.74 15.58 -24.52
N GLN A 111 7.06 14.52 -25.28
CA GLN A 111 6.22 14.05 -26.38
C GLN A 111 4.97 13.40 -25.82
N ARG A 112 3.83 13.69 -26.46
CA ARG A 112 2.52 13.19 -26.03
C ARG A 112 2.01 12.12 -26.98
N TYR A 113 1.53 11.04 -26.40
CA TYR A 113 0.97 9.90 -27.10
C TYR A 113 -0.42 9.60 -26.55
N THR A 114 -1.29 9.09 -27.41
CA THR A 114 -2.65 8.71 -27.03
C THR A 114 -2.92 7.29 -27.52
N ALA A 115 -3.57 6.48 -26.69
CA ALA A 115 -3.98 5.12 -27.01
C ALA A 115 -5.25 4.73 -26.24
N ASP A 116 -5.82 3.58 -26.58
CA ASP A 116 -6.96 3.00 -25.88
C ASP A 116 -6.53 2.06 -24.74
N ASP A 117 -5.30 1.52 -24.81
CA ASP A 117 -4.74 0.61 -23.82
C ASP A 117 -3.42 1.15 -23.22
N ALA A 118 -3.38 1.28 -21.90
CA ALA A 118 -2.26 1.83 -21.16
C ALA A 118 -1.05 0.88 -21.10
N GLU A 119 -1.32 -0.41 -20.95
CA GLU A 119 -0.33 -1.46 -20.76
C GLU A 119 0.43 -1.75 -22.06
N GLU A 120 -0.30 -1.81 -23.17
CA GLU A 120 0.28 -1.93 -24.51
C GLU A 120 1.11 -0.68 -24.86
N MET A 121 0.57 0.51 -24.59
CA MET A 121 1.24 1.77 -24.92
C MET A 121 2.55 1.93 -24.15
N ILE A 122 2.59 1.65 -22.84
CA ILE A 122 3.82 1.79 -22.05
C ILE A 122 4.88 0.81 -22.53
N GLY A 123 4.49 -0.45 -22.82
CA GLY A 123 5.41 -1.47 -23.33
C GLY A 123 6.03 -1.07 -24.66
N LYS A 124 5.22 -0.60 -25.62
CA LYS A 124 5.70 -0.19 -26.95
C LYS A 124 6.58 1.05 -26.94
N LEU A 125 6.22 2.06 -26.14
CA LEU A 125 6.92 3.35 -26.16
C LEU A 125 8.17 3.39 -25.29
N THR A 126 8.21 2.60 -24.21
CA THR A 126 9.30 2.64 -23.23
C THR A 126 10.14 1.37 -23.19
N GLY A 127 9.69 0.28 -23.82
CA GLY A 127 10.31 -1.04 -23.66
C GLY A 127 10.17 -1.61 -22.24
N MET A 128 9.30 -1.03 -21.41
CA MET A 128 8.96 -1.53 -20.07
C MET A 128 7.54 -2.10 -20.09
N PRO A 129 7.34 -3.39 -20.45
CA PRO A 129 6.05 -4.05 -20.27
C PRO A 129 5.72 -4.13 -18.77
N ILE A 130 4.91 -3.18 -18.30
CA ILE A 130 4.43 -3.13 -16.92
C ILE A 130 2.98 -3.60 -16.93
N PRO A 131 2.60 -4.64 -16.16
CA PRO A 131 1.25 -5.18 -16.13
C PRO A 131 0.31 -4.24 -15.36
N LEU A 132 -0.01 -3.07 -15.93
CA LEU A 132 -0.77 -2.01 -15.29
C LEU A 132 -2.14 -2.50 -14.82
N ASN A 133 -2.79 -3.40 -15.57
CA ASN A 133 -4.10 -3.94 -15.19
C ASN A 133 -4.06 -4.70 -13.86
N SER A 134 -3.01 -5.49 -13.63
CA SER A 134 -2.82 -6.21 -12.38
C SER A 134 -2.20 -5.33 -11.29
N LEU A 135 -1.20 -4.51 -11.65
CA LEU A 135 -0.48 -3.63 -10.72
C LEU A 135 -1.42 -2.67 -9.98
N ARG A 136 -2.46 -2.17 -10.66
CA ARG A 136 -3.53 -1.36 -10.05
C ARG A 136 -4.12 -2.00 -8.81
N GLN A 137 -4.36 -3.30 -8.85
CA GLN A 137 -4.93 -4.07 -7.76
C GLN A 137 -3.85 -4.44 -6.72
N TRP A 138 -2.65 -4.82 -7.17
CA TRP A 138 -1.55 -5.19 -6.28
C TRP A 138 -1.09 -4.05 -5.37
N ILE A 139 -1.08 -2.81 -5.85
CA ILE A 139 -0.75 -1.62 -5.06
C ILE A 139 -1.69 -1.44 -3.86
N LEU A 140 -2.94 -1.89 -4.00
CA LEU A 140 -3.95 -1.87 -2.93
C LEU A 140 -3.88 -3.10 -2.01
N GLY A 141 -3.01 -4.05 -2.30
CA GLY A 141 -2.96 -5.34 -1.60
C GLY A 141 -4.04 -6.33 -2.06
N LEU A 142 -4.69 -6.09 -3.20
CA LEU A 142 -5.60 -7.05 -3.82
C LEU A 142 -4.82 -7.98 -4.76
N PRO A 143 -5.25 -9.24 -4.94
CA PRO A 143 -4.53 -10.20 -5.79
C PRO A 143 -4.67 -9.94 -7.30
N GLY A 144 -5.64 -9.13 -7.74
CA GLY A 144 -5.97 -9.06 -9.16
C GLY A 144 -6.60 -10.36 -9.65
N ASP A 145 -6.23 -10.75 -10.86
CA ASP A 145 -6.61 -12.04 -11.46
C ASP A 145 -5.68 -13.19 -11.02
N ALA A 146 -4.73 -12.93 -10.10
CA ALA A 146 -3.83 -13.95 -9.61
C ALA A 146 -4.58 -14.98 -8.74
N THR A 147 -4.45 -16.25 -9.10
CA THR A 147 -5.02 -17.38 -8.35
C THR A 147 -4.04 -17.98 -7.34
N ASP A 148 -2.74 -17.79 -7.54
CA ASP A 148 -1.68 -18.22 -6.63
C ASP A 148 -1.11 -17.03 -5.85
N TYR A 149 -1.55 -16.88 -4.60
CA TYR A 149 -1.04 -15.86 -3.68
C TYR A 149 -1.15 -16.33 -2.22
N LYS A 150 -0.31 -15.75 -1.36
CA LYS A 150 -0.32 -16.00 0.08
C LYS A 150 -0.78 -14.76 0.82
N THR A 151 -1.57 -14.93 1.89
CA THR A 151 -1.98 -13.83 2.76
C THR A 151 -1.10 -13.75 4.01
N GLY A 152 -0.83 -12.54 4.48
CA GLY A 152 0.06 -12.29 5.62
C GLY A 152 1.46 -11.80 5.22
N ARG A 153 2.33 -11.56 6.21
CA ARG A 153 3.70 -11.11 5.94
C ARG A 153 4.50 -12.25 5.31
N PRO A 154 5.15 -12.05 4.14
CA PRO A 154 6.15 -13.00 3.67
C PRO A 154 7.24 -13.10 4.74
N VAL A 155 7.48 -14.32 5.23
CA VAL A 155 8.61 -14.61 6.12
C VAL A 155 9.82 -14.80 5.21
N PRO A 156 10.88 -13.97 5.32
CA PRO A 156 12.10 -14.17 4.56
C PRO A 156 12.66 -15.57 4.88
N PRO A 157 13.18 -16.31 3.88
CA PRO A 157 13.68 -17.67 4.08
C PRO A 157 14.80 -17.75 5.14
N GLU A 158 15.55 -16.67 5.32
CA GLU A 158 16.63 -16.54 6.30
C GLU A 158 16.16 -16.61 7.77
N ARG A 159 14.86 -16.43 8.02
CA ARG A 159 14.30 -16.39 9.38
C ARG A 159 13.91 -17.78 9.94
N ASN A 160 14.04 -18.85 9.17
CA ASN A 160 13.69 -20.21 9.63
C ASN A 160 14.73 -20.83 10.58
N HIS A 161 15.95 -20.31 10.68
CA HIS A 161 17.04 -20.91 11.47
C HIS A 161 17.38 -20.19 12.79
N LEU A 162 16.75 -19.06 13.12
CA LEU A 162 17.07 -18.25 14.31
C LEU A 162 15.86 -18.05 15.23
N GLN A 163 15.18 -19.14 15.57
CA GLN A 163 14.00 -19.12 16.43
C GLN A 163 14.25 -19.99 17.67
N PRO A 164 14.84 -19.40 18.73
CA PRO A 164 14.08 -19.38 19.98
C PRO A 164 14.22 -18.11 20.86
N GLU A 165 15.15 -17.19 20.60
CA GLU A 165 15.45 -16.12 21.60
C GLU A 165 14.68 -14.81 21.40
N TRP A 166 14.28 -14.48 20.17
CA TRP A 166 13.63 -13.19 19.87
C TRP A 166 12.17 -13.07 20.33
N GLN A 167 11.45 -14.20 20.52
CA GLN A 167 10.07 -14.15 21.04
C GLN A 167 9.98 -13.71 22.50
N LYS A 168 11.05 -13.87 23.30
CA LYS A 168 11.05 -13.42 24.70
C LYS A 168 11.17 -11.90 24.84
N LEU A 169 11.85 -11.23 23.90
CA LEU A 169 12.08 -9.77 23.98
C LEU A 169 10.83 -8.95 23.62
N GLU A 170 9.96 -9.45 22.73
CA GLU A 170 8.69 -8.77 22.41
C GLU A 170 7.68 -8.77 23.57
N SER A 171 7.82 -9.67 24.54
CA SER A 171 7.00 -9.64 25.76
C SER A 171 7.47 -8.59 26.79
N CYS A 172 8.75 -8.20 26.79
CA CYS A 172 9.28 -7.20 27.72
C CYS A 172 8.93 -5.76 27.33
N LEU A 173 8.79 -5.45 26.03
CA LEU A 173 8.50 -4.09 25.56
C LEU A 173 7.01 -3.76 25.48
N ARG A 174 6.12 -4.70 25.81
CA ARG A 174 4.66 -4.49 25.80
C ARG A 174 4.10 -4.02 27.15
N TRP A 175 4.97 -3.80 28.15
CA TRP A 175 4.65 -3.32 29.49
C TRP A 175 5.62 -2.24 30.02
N LEU A 176 6.28 -1.51 29.13
CA LEU A 176 6.87 -0.18 29.41
C LEU A 176 6.14 0.85 28.54
#